data_AF-A0A841YJE7-F1
#
_entry.id   AF-A0A841YJE7-F1
#
_cell.length_a   1.000
_cell.length_b   1.000
_cell.length_c   1.000
_cell.angle_alpha   90.00
_cell.angle_beta   90.00
_cell.angle_gamma   90.00
#
_symmetry.space_group_name_H-M   'P 1'
#
loop_
_entity.id
_entity.type
_entity.pdbx_description
1 polymer ?
#
loop_
_entity_poly.entity_id
_entity_poly.type
_entity_poly.pdbx_seq_one_letter_code
_entity_poly.pdbx_strand_id
1 'polypeptide(L)'
;MMAVHFGAGNIGRGFIGQLLHKAGYRVTFVDVNKTVVDALNEKQEYNVILADNSKQVDLITNVDAINSQENPEQVIRAISETELVTTAVGPTILPFIAKVLVAGIKARTTIQKPLIVMACENMIGASASLKEYVYAELTDAEKQYADQFISFPNAAVDRIVPNQTHDDPLTVLVEPFYEWVVEETAIKSEVPFISGITYVKDLTPYIERKLFTVNTGHAVTAYIGHMKNIDSIEAAIHNDKVLFAVRSALEETGALLEKKFDFPHKEHQAYIDKIIERFKNPHISDYVSRVGRSPMRKLGPNDRFVQPARQFVEAFNETPKALADAIAAALRFNDPEDAEAVELQALVAAVGLEKAIADVTGIESYSKLFEKVKDSYLKLA
;
A
#
# COMPACT_ATOMS: atom_id res chain seq x y z
N MET A 1 2.23 25.43 -10.52
CA MET A 1 2.93 24.62 -9.51
C MET A 1 3.55 23.43 -10.21
N MET A 2 4.75 23.00 -9.81
CA MET A 2 5.42 21.83 -10.39
C MET A 2 5.55 20.75 -9.34
N ALA A 3 5.28 19.49 -9.70
CA ALA A 3 5.51 18.35 -8.83
C ALA A 3 6.44 17.35 -9.53
N VAL A 4 7.40 16.81 -8.77
CA VAL A 4 8.25 15.70 -9.21
C VAL A 4 7.70 14.41 -8.62
N HIS A 5 7.43 13.41 -9.47
CA HIS A 5 6.93 12.12 -9.04
C HIS A 5 7.91 11.00 -9.41
N PHE A 6 8.52 10.37 -8.41
CA PHE A 6 9.35 9.18 -8.62
C PHE A 6 8.48 7.93 -8.77
N GLY A 7 8.68 7.20 -9.86
CA GLY A 7 7.92 6.01 -10.21
C GLY A 7 6.84 6.30 -11.24
N ALA A 8 7.16 6.16 -12.52
CA ALA A 8 6.23 6.32 -13.63
C ALA A 8 5.40 5.05 -13.90
N GLY A 9 5.29 4.13 -12.93
CA GLY A 9 4.49 2.90 -13.05
C GLY A 9 2.97 3.15 -12.94
N ASN A 10 2.21 2.07 -12.82
CA ASN A 10 0.74 2.14 -12.82
C ASN A 10 0.19 2.95 -11.62
N ILE A 11 0.76 2.84 -10.42
CA ILE A 11 0.35 3.65 -9.27
C ILE A 11 0.71 5.12 -9.47
N GLY A 12 1.90 5.41 -10.00
CA GLY A 12 2.32 6.77 -10.25
C GLY A 12 1.45 7.48 -11.27
N ARG A 13 1.18 6.86 -12.42
CA ARG A 13 0.33 7.44 -13.48
C ARG A 13 -1.16 7.38 -13.12
N GLY A 14 -1.62 6.24 -12.62
CA GLY A 14 -3.04 5.95 -12.40
C GLY A 14 -3.58 6.45 -11.07
N PHE A 15 -2.76 6.98 -10.17
CA PHE A 15 -3.24 7.46 -8.86
C PHE A 15 -2.56 8.75 -8.44
N ILE A 16 -1.29 8.72 -8.06
CA ILE A 16 -0.63 9.87 -7.43
C ILE A 16 -0.50 11.02 -8.44
N GLY A 17 0.13 10.77 -9.59
CA GLY A 17 0.27 11.71 -10.69
C GLY A 17 -1.07 12.19 -11.25
N GLN A 18 -2.09 11.31 -11.31
CA GLN A 18 -3.44 11.70 -11.69
C GLN A 18 -4.03 12.76 -10.76
N LEU A 19 -3.92 12.58 -9.44
CA LEU A 19 -4.46 13.53 -8.46
C LEU A 19 -3.65 14.83 -8.42
N LEU A 20 -2.34 14.76 -8.60
CA LEU A 20 -1.48 15.95 -8.76
C LEU A 20 -1.88 16.76 -9.99
N HIS A 21 -2.10 16.11 -11.14
CA HIS A 21 -2.61 16.78 -12.34
C HIS A 21 -3.99 17.42 -12.09
N LYS A 22 -4.92 16.71 -11.45
CA LYS A 22 -6.25 17.25 -11.11
C LYS A 22 -6.18 18.46 -10.16
N ALA A 23 -5.13 18.55 -9.34
CA ALA A 23 -4.85 19.71 -8.50
C ALA A 23 -4.11 20.86 -9.23
N GLY A 24 -3.86 20.73 -10.53
CA GLY A 24 -3.25 21.77 -11.36
C GLY A 24 -1.72 21.78 -11.34
N TYR A 25 -1.07 20.72 -10.88
CA TYR A 25 0.38 20.57 -10.99
C TYR A 25 0.78 20.15 -12.41
N ARG A 26 1.84 20.76 -12.94
CA ARG A 26 2.64 20.14 -14.00
C ARG A 26 3.45 19.02 -13.36
N VAL A 27 3.28 17.79 -13.83
CA VAL A 27 3.91 16.60 -13.22
C VAL A 27 5.10 16.16 -14.07
N THR A 28 6.28 16.14 -13.46
CA THR A 28 7.50 15.55 -14.01
C THR A 28 7.71 14.18 -13.38
N PHE A 29 7.54 13.13 -14.17
CA PHE A 29 7.82 11.76 -13.74
C PHE A 29 9.32 11.49 -13.74
N VAL A 30 9.79 10.68 -12.80
CA VAL A 30 11.18 10.24 -12.73
C VAL A 30 11.22 8.73 -12.59
N ASP A 31 11.82 8.06 -13.57
CA ASP A 31 11.89 6.60 -13.62
C ASP A 31 13.20 6.15 -14.29
N VAL A 32 13.42 4.85 -14.40
CA VAL A 32 14.52 4.22 -15.17
C VAL A 32 13.98 3.45 -16.38
N ASN A 33 12.67 3.20 -16.44
CA ASN A 33 12.02 2.55 -17.56
C ASN A 33 11.99 3.48 -18.78
N LYS A 34 12.98 3.32 -19.66
CA LYS A 34 13.15 4.13 -20.87
C LYS A 34 11.90 4.15 -21.75
N THR A 35 11.24 3.01 -21.96
CA THR A 35 10.03 2.93 -22.79
C THR A 35 8.93 3.87 -22.29
N VAL A 36 8.70 3.89 -20.96
CA VAL A 36 7.68 4.76 -20.36
C VAL A 36 8.11 6.22 -20.38
N VAL A 37 9.38 6.51 -20.07
CA VAL A 37 9.93 7.88 -20.08
C VAL A 37 9.86 8.50 -21.47
N ASP A 38 10.31 7.78 -22.50
CA ASP A 38 10.29 8.25 -23.88
C ASP A 38 8.86 8.50 -24.35
N ALA A 39 7.93 7.57 -24.06
CA ALA A 39 6.52 7.73 -24.42
C ALA A 39 5.86 8.93 -23.71
N LEU A 40 6.16 9.17 -22.43
CA LEU A 40 5.66 10.35 -21.69
C LEU A 40 6.16 11.65 -22.31
N ASN A 41 7.43 11.69 -22.75
CA ASN A 41 7.99 12.89 -23.38
C ASN A 41 7.51 13.11 -24.82
N GLU A 42 7.27 12.03 -25.57
CA GLU A 42 6.72 12.11 -26.92
C GLU A 42 5.27 12.58 -26.92
N LYS A 43 4.43 11.98 -26.07
CA LYS A 43 2.98 12.26 -26.04
C LYS A 43 2.62 13.45 -25.16
N GLN A 44 3.33 13.64 -24.06
CA GLN A 44 3.03 14.64 -23.01
C GLN A 44 1.61 14.53 -22.41
N GLU A 45 0.95 13.40 -22.66
CA GLU A 45 -0.37 13.05 -22.19
C GLU A 45 -0.55 11.53 -22.11
N TYR A 46 -1.51 11.08 -21.31
CA TYR A 46 -1.92 9.67 -21.23
C TYR A 46 -3.33 9.52 -20.66
N ASN A 47 -3.90 8.33 -20.83
CA ASN A 47 -5.25 8.00 -20.37
C ASN A 47 -5.24 7.17 -19.08
N VAL A 48 -6.05 7.60 -18.13
CA VAL A 48 -6.44 6.79 -16.96
C VAL A 48 -7.88 6.33 -17.16
N ILE A 49 -8.10 5.02 -17.20
CA ILE A 49 -9.41 4.41 -17.46
C ILE A 49 -9.96 3.87 -16.13
N LEU A 50 -11.21 4.21 -15.82
CA LEU A 50 -11.89 3.62 -14.67
C LEU A 50 -12.38 2.21 -15.00
N ALA A 51 -12.03 1.27 -14.13
CA ALA A 51 -12.45 -0.12 -14.19
C ALA A 51 -13.88 -0.27 -13.65
N ASP A 52 -14.86 0.26 -14.36
CA ASP A 52 -16.28 0.09 -14.09
C ASP A 52 -17.10 0.03 -15.39
N ASN A 53 -18.42 -0.02 -15.27
CA ASN A 53 -19.32 -0.08 -16.42
C ASN A 53 -19.27 1.17 -17.31
N SER A 54 -18.86 2.33 -16.76
CA SER A 54 -18.74 3.57 -17.54
C SER A 54 -17.51 3.56 -18.43
N LYS A 55 -16.44 2.87 -18.00
CA LYS A 55 -15.11 2.95 -18.60
C LYS A 55 -14.67 4.39 -18.84
N GLN A 56 -15.03 5.29 -17.91
CA GLN A 56 -14.69 6.70 -18.00
C GLN A 56 -13.17 6.85 -18.21
N VAL A 57 -12.81 7.70 -19.16
CA VAL A 57 -11.41 8.03 -19.46
C VAL A 57 -11.12 9.42 -18.92
N ASP A 58 -10.15 9.50 -18.02
CA ASP A 58 -9.55 10.74 -17.56
C ASP A 58 -8.26 10.97 -18.35
N LEU A 59 -8.27 11.99 -19.23
CA LEU A 59 -7.09 12.43 -19.97
C LEU A 59 -6.18 13.25 -19.04
N ILE A 60 -4.92 12.83 -18.91
CA ILE A 60 -3.88 13.51 -18.15
C ILE A 60 -2.95 14.20 -19.14
N THR A 61 -2.74 15.50 -18.99
CA THR A 61 -1.95 16.33 -19.92
C THR A 61 -0.87 17.10 -19.19
N ASN A 62 -0.01 17.82 -19.93
CA ASN A 62 1.04 18.67 -19.35
C ASN A 62 1.99 17.89 -18.43
N VAL A 63 2.36 16.69 -18.85
CA VAL A 63 3.33 15.85 -18.16
C VAL A 63 4.62 15.72 -18.97
N ASP A 64 5.72 15.48 -18.28
CA ASP A 64 6.99 15.09 -18.87
C ASP A 64 7.65 14.02 -17.99
N ALA A 65 8.78 13.48 -18.45
CA ALA A 65 9.52 12.47 -17.70
C ALA A 65 11.04 12.61 -17.85
N ILE A 66 11.77 12.22 -16.80
CA ILE A 66 13.22 12.19 -16.77
C ILE A 66 13.68 10.77 -16.46
N ASN A 67 14.57 10.23 -17.28
CA ASN A 67 15.28 9.00 -16.94
C ASN A 67 16.36 9.32 -15.90
N SER A 68 16.21 8.82 -14.68
CA SER A 68 17.10 9.16 -13.56
C SER A 68 18.51 8.58 -13.66
N GLN A 69 18.71 7.52 -14.46
CA GLN A 69 20.04 6.96 -14.73
C GLN A 69 20.77 7.71 -15.85
N GLU A 70 20.04 8.11 -16.89
CA GLU A 70 20.62 8.79 -18.05
C GLU A 70 20.81 10.30 -17.81
N ASN A 71 19.92 10.93 -17.04
CA ASN A 71 19.85 12.39 -16.89
C ASN A 71 19.78 12.84 -15.41
N PRO A 72 20.73 12.43 -14.54
CA PRO A 72 20.68 12.74 -13.11
C PRO A 72 20.68 14.25 -12.82
N GLU A 73 21.41 15.05 -13.60
CA GLU A 73 21.45 16.52 -13.45
C GLU A 73 20.09 17.18 -13.70
N GLN A 74 19.29 16.64 -14.63
CA GLN A 74 17.94 17.14 -14.86
C GLN A 74 17.03 16.84 -13.67
N VAL A 75 17.18 15.67 -13.04
CA VAL A 75 16.43 15.31 -11.83
C VAL A 75 16.80 16.24 -10.66
N ILE A 76 18.10 16.49 -10.46
CA ILE A 76 18.60 17.40 -9.42
C ILE A 76 17.99 18.79 -9.59
N ARG A 77 17.96 19.30 -10.83
CA ARG A 77 17.34 20.58 -11.16
C ARG A 77 15.82 20.57 -10.92
N ALA A 78 15.13 19.51 -11.32
CA ALA A 78 13.69 19.40 -11.09
C ALA A 78 13.35 19.41 -9.59
N ILE A 79 14.12 18.71 -8.76
CA ILE A 79 13.99 18.73 -7.30
C ILE A 79 14.30 20.12 -6.74
N SER A 80 15.29 20.83 -7.30
CA SER A 80 15.66 22.14 -6.77
C SER A 80 14.63 23.24 -7.07
N GLU A 81 13.83 23.06 -8.11
CA GLU A 81 12.83 24.03 -8.56
C GLU A 81 11.38 23.71 -8.10
N THR A 82 11.09 22.45 -7.73
CA THR A 82 9.75 22.02 -7.30
C THR A 82 9.40 22.43 -5.87
N GLU A 83 8.11 22.45 -5.56
CA GLU A 83 7.56 22.58 -4.20
C GLU A 83 7.10 21.23 -3.61
N LEU A 84 6.99 20.20 -4.46
CA LEU A 84 6.42 18.92 -4.09
C LEU A 84 7.14 17.75 -4.78
N VAL A 85 7.67 16.84 -3.98
CA VAL A 85 8.14 15.53 -4.43
C VAL A 85 7.21 14.46 -3.87
N THR A 86 6.85 13.50 -4.73
CA THR A 86 6.12 12.29 -4.32
C THR A 86 6.83 11.04 -4.84
N THR A 87 6.63 9.89 -4.21
CA THR A 87 7.19 8.60 -4.69
C THR A 87 6.14 7.50 -4.70
N ALA A 88 6.20 6.59 -5.67
CA ALA A 88 5.50 5.31 -5.68
C ALA A 88 6.39 4.26 -6.38
N VAL A 89 7.51 3.91 -5.73
CA VAL A 89 8.60 3.12 -6.32
C VAL A 89 8.80 1.75 -5.64
N GLY A 90 8.16 1.52 -4.51
CA GLY A 90 8.38 0.37 -3.65
C GLY A 90 9.41 0.66 -2.54
N PRO A 91 9.19 0.12 -1.31
CA PRO A 91 10.07 0.37 -0.15
C PRO A 91 11.56 0.09 -0.39
N THR A 92 11.87 -0.96 -1.16
CA THR A 92 13.25 -1.35 -1.46
C THR A 92 13.98 -0.35 -2.35
N ILE A 93 13.25 0.52 -3.05
CA ILE A 93 13.80 1.53 -3.95
C ILE A 93 14.03 2.88 -3.25
N LEU A 94 13.37 3.13 -2.11
CA LEU A 94 13.50 4.38 -1.34
C LEU A 94 14.96 4.76 -1.02
N PRO A 95 15.87 3.85 -0.62
CA PRO A 95 17.27 4.20 -0.39
C PRO A 95 17.99 4.76 -1.63
N PHE A 96 17.60 4.34 -2.84
CA PHE A 96 18.17 4.84 -4.08
C PHE A 96 17.60 6.23 -4.42
N ILE A 97 16.31 6.44 -4.20
CA ILE A 97 15.68 7.76 -4.36
C ILE A 97 16.27 8.77 -3.37
N ALA A 98 16.57 8.34 -2.15
CA ALA A 98 17.21 9.19 -1.14
C ALA A 98 18.52 9.82 -1.64
N LYS A 99 19.36 9.08 -2.36
CA LYS A 99 20.63 9.60 -2.92
C LYS A 99 20.41 10.74 -3.90
N VAL A 100 19.39 10.61 -4.76
CA VAL A 100 19.04 11.64 -5.75
C VAL A 100 18.40 12.86 -5.06
N LEU A 101 17.53 12.62 -4.08
CA LEU A 101 16.95 13.66 -3.24
C LEU A 101 18.00 14.46 -2.49
N VAL A 102 19.02 13.81 -1.93
CA VAL A 102 20.14 14.48 -1.26
C VAL A 102 20.83 15.46 -2.21
N ALA A 103 21.15 15.05 -3.44
CA ALA A 103 21.76 15.94 -4.42
C ALA A 103 20.85 17.14 -4.78
N GLY A 104 19.55 16.89 -4.96
CA GLY A 104 18.55 17.94 -5.15
C GLY A 104 18.46 18.92 -3.97
N ILE A 105 18.46 18.41 -2.73
CA ILE A 105 18.43 19.22 -1.50
C ILE A 105 19.69 20.08 -1.37
N LYS A 106 20.86 19.52 -1.69
CA LYS A 106 22.12 20.28 -1.69
C LYS A 106 22.07 21.46 -2.67
N ALA A 107 21.49 21.25 -3.84
CA ALA A 107 21.25 22.31 -4.83
C ALA A 107 20.20 23.36 -4.38
N ARG A 108 19.39 23.07 -3.34
CA ARG A 108 18.39 23.97 -2.78
C ARG A 108 18.86 24.83 -1.61
N THR A 109 20.04 24.58 -1.04
CA THR A 109 20.48 25.20 0.23
C THR A 109 20.44 26.74 0.26
N THR A 110 20.44 27.41 -0.89
CA THR A 110 20.30 28.87 -1.02
C THR A 110 18.86 29.36 -1.26
N ILE A 111 17.91 28.44 -1.46
CA ILE A 111 16.51 28.70 -1.79
C ILE A 111 15.65 28.65 -0.52
N GLN A 112 15.04 29.78 -0.17
CA GLN A 112 14.16 29.90 1.01
C GLN A 112 12.69 29.60 0.66
N LYS A 113 12.43 28.44 0.02
CA LYS A 113 11.08 27.99 -0.33
C LYS A 113 10.83 26.57 0.19
N PRO A 114 9.63 26.30 0.76
CA PRO A 114 9.29 24.98 1.24
C PRO A 114 9.39 23.89 0.16
N LEU A 115 9.74 22.69 0.60
CA LEU A 115 9.62 21.45 -0.17
C LEU A 115 8.88 20.42 0.67
N ILE A 116 7.83 19.82 0.10
CA ILE A 116 7.14 18.69 0.72
C ILE A 116 7.57 17.42 -0.01
N VAL A 117 7.99 16.40 0.74
CA VAL A 117 8.40 15.09 0.21
C VAL A 117 7.47 14.01 0.80
N MET A 118 6.61 13.43 -0.05
CA MET A 118 5.63 12.41 0.34
C MET A 118 5.94 11.07 -0.31
N ALA A 119 6.42 10.10 0.48
CA ALA A 119 6.55 8.73 0.00
C ALA A 119 5.19 8.02 0.05
N CYS A 120 4.57 7.80 -1.10
CA CYS A 120 3.25 7.20 -1.27
C CYS A 120 3.40 5.69 -1.52
N GLU A 121 3.96 4.99 -0.54
CA GLU A 121 4.32 3.57 -0.65
C GLU A 121 3.34 2.66 0.10
N ASN A 122 3.32 1.38 -0.26
CA ASN A 122 2.63 0.35 0.54
C ASN A 122 3.48 -0.05 1.76
N MET A 123 3.84 0.94 2.59
CA MET A 123 4.68 0.81 3.78
C MET A 123 4.30 1.86 4.82
N ILE A 124 4.18 1.43 6.08
CA ILE A 124 3.98 2.32 7.22
C ILE A 124 5.26 3.15 7.42
N GLY A 125 5.10 4.47 7.58
CA GLY A 125 6.24 5.34 7.88
C GLY A 125 7.19 5.58 6.70
N ALA A 126 6.75 5.37 5.46
CA ALA A 126 7.61 5.46 4.27
C ALA A 126 8.33 6.82 4.15
N SER A 127 7.66 7.93 4.42
CA SER A 127 8.28 9.27 4.37
C SER A 127 9.28 9.46 5.50
N ALA A 128 8.99 8.93 6.69
CA ALA A 128 9.92 8.95 7.81
C ALA A 128 11.19 8.13 7.50
N SER A 129 11.06 6.93 6.94
CA SER A 129 12.22 6.14 6.49
C SER A 129 13.00 6.83 5.37
N LEU A 130 12.31 7.45 4.40
CA LEU A 130 12.97 8.23 3.36
C LEU A 130 13.74 9.42 3.96
N LYS A 131 13.18 10.11 4.95
CA LYS A 131 13.85 11.17 5.70
C LYS A 131 15.12 10.66 6.37
N GLU A 132 15.09 9.50 7.02
CA GLU A 132 16.27 8.89 7.65
C GLU A 132 17.38 8.64 6.64
N TYR A 133 17.08 8.03 5.49
CA TYR A 133 18.06 7.82 4.42
C TYR A 133 18.64 9.13 3.88
N VAL A 134 17.80 10.17 3.72
CA VAL A 134 18.26 11.50 3.29
C VAL A 134 19.17 12.12 4.34
N TYR A 135 18.75 12.18 5.61
CA TYR A 135 19.50 12.85 6.68
C TYR A 135 20.83 12.16 7.00
N ALA A 136 20.95 10.87 6.74
CA ALA A 136 22.22 10.14 6.89
C ALA A 136 23.34 10.69 5.97
N GLU A 137 22.98 11.31 4.85
CA GLU A 137 23.91 11.79 3.81
C GLU A 137 24.08 13.33 3.79
N LEU A 138 23.41 14.03 4.70
CA LEU A 138 23.48 15.49 4.85
C LEU A 138 24.51 15.89 5.93
N THR A 139 25.24 16.96 5.65
CA THR A 139 26.05 17.68 6.64
C THR A 139 25.17 18.41 7.65
N ASP A 140 25.74 18.87 8.78
CA ASP A 140 24.96 19.58 9.81
C ASP A 140 24.32 20.87 9.31
N ALA A 141 25.01 21.63 8.45
CA ALA A 141 24.44 22.83 7.84
C ALA A 141 23.26 22.52 6.90
N GLU A 142 23.37 21.43 6.13
CA GLU A 142 22.29 20.99 5.23
C GLU A 142 21.10 20.41 6.00
N LYS A 143 21.33 19.76 7.15
CA LYS A 143 20.27 19.33 8.06
C LYS A 143 19.52 20.52 8.65
N GLN A 144 20.22 21.56 9.08
CA GLN A 144 19.58 22.80 9.55
C GLN A 144 18.70 23.43 8.47
N TYR A 145 19.18 23.46 7.22
CA TYR A 145 18.37 23.89 6.08
C TYR A 145 17.13 23.00 5.89
N ALA A 146 17.30 21.68 5.88
CA ALA A 146 16.20 20.72 5.71
C ALA A 146 15.17 20.82 6.86
N ASP A 147 15.63 21.03 8.09
CA ASP A 147 14.78 21.22 9.25
C ASP A 147 13.93 22.48 9.15
N GLN A 148 14.40 23.52 8.46
CA GLN A 148 13.64 24.75 8.25
C GLN A 148 12.69 24.69 7.05
N PHE A 149 13.12 24.10 5.93
CA PHE A 149 12.41 24.24 4.65
C PHE A 149 11.80 22.95 4.09
N ILE A 150 12.10 21.79 4.65
CA ILE A 150 11.67 20.50 4.07
C ILE A 150 10.78 19.73 5.05
N SER A 151 9.65 19.25 4.52
CA SER A 151 8.67 18.43 5.23
C SER A 151 8.64 17.03 4.66
N PHE A 152 8.54 16.01 5.53
CA PHE A 152 8.43 14.60 5.15
C PHE A 152 7.17 13.97 5.76
N PRO A 153 5.95 14.44 5.40
CA PRO A 153 4.74 13.89 5.98
C PRO A 153 4.50 12.46 5.49
N ASN A 154 4.18 11.57 6.42
CA ASN A 154 3.78 10.21 6.08
C ASN A 154 2.44 10.22 5.35
N ALA A 155 2.25 9.22 4.48
CA ALA A 155 1.02 9.03 3.75
C ALA A 155 0.53 7.58 3.85
N ALA A 156 -0.78 7.40 3.88
CA ALA A 156 -1.44 6.13 3.68
C ALA A 156 -2.20 6.21 2.35
N VAL A 157 -1.88 5.28 1.44
CA VAL A 157 -2.45 5.26 0.09
C VAL A 157 -3.13 3.92 -0.18
N ASP A 158 -4.30 3.97 -0.80
CA ASP A 158 -5.07 2.79 -1.20
C ASP A 158 -5.76 3.01 -2.53
N ARG A 159 -5.36 2.21 -3.52
CA ARG A 159 -6.03 2.05 -4.80
C ARG A 159 -5.59 0.72 -5.39
N ILE A 160 -6.55 -0.12 -5.77
CA ILE A 160 -6.29 -1.35 -6.50
C ILE A 160 -5.99 -0.98 -7.94
N VAL A 161 -4.78 -1.36 -8.36
CA VAL A 161 -4.32 -1.21 -9.73
C VAL A 161 -3.66 -2.54 -10.11
N PRO A 162 -4.35 -3.41 -10.88
CA PRO A 162 -3.85 -4.73 -11.18
C PRO A 162 -2.68 -4.66 -12.15
N ASN A 163 -1.98 -5.79 -12.26
CA ASN A 163 -1.08 -6.01 -13.38
C ASN A 163 -1.90 -6.02 -14.67
N GLN A 164 -1.40 -5.30 -15.66
CA GLN A 164 -2.15 -5.02 -16.89
C GLN A 164 -1.18 -4.77 -18.03
N THR A 165 -1.64 -5.02 -19.25
CA THR A 165 -0.89 -4.78 -20.47
C THR A 165 -1.84 -4.18 -21.48
N HIS A 166 -1.40 -3.10 -22.11
CA HIS A 166 -2.13 -2.34 -23.12
C HIS A 166 -1.20 -2.12 -24.30
N ASP A 167 -1.78 -1.91 -25.49
CA ASP A 167 -1.01 -1.54 -26.68
C ASP A 167 -0.29 -0.20 -26.47
N ASP A 168 -0.94 0.75 -25.78
CA ASP A 168 -0.30 1.98 -25.32
C ASP A 168 0.35 1.78 -23.94
N PRO A 169 1.68 1.83 -23.81
CA PRO A 169 2.38 1.61 -22.55
C PRO A 169 2.04 2.63 -21.45
N LEU A 170 1.44 3.78 -21.81
CA LEU A 170 1.05 4.81 -20.85
C LEU A 170 -0.35 4.61 -20.29
N THR A 171 -1.22 3.87 -20.99
CA THR A 171 -2.59 3.61 -20.54
C THR A 171 -2.58 2.86 -19.21
N VAL A 172 -3.45 3.28 -18.30
CA VAL A 172 -3.61 2.63 -17.00
C VAL A 172 -5.07 2.53 -16.62
N LEU A 173 -5.49 1.32 -16.29
CA LEU A 173 -6.80 0.94 -15.79
C LEU A 173 -6.73 0.88 -14.25
N VAL A 174 -7.64 1.57 -13.59
CA VAL A 174 -7.66 1.71 -12.13
C VAL A 174 -9.08 1.59 -11.59
N GLU A 175 -9.25 1.13 -10.36
CA GLU A 175 -10.60 1.15 -9.77
C GLU A 175 -11.08 2.60 -9.53
N PRO A 176 -12.40 2.83 -9.48
CA PRO A 176 -12.95 4.13 -9.10
C PRO A 176 -12.59 4.57 -7.69
N PHE A 177 -12.50 3.63 -6.75
CA PHE A 177 -12.15 3.92 -5.35
C PHE A 177 -10.69 4.35 -5.23
N TYR A 178 -10.42 5.36 -4.42
CA TYR A 178 -9.08 5.66 -3.96
C TYR A 178 -9.13 6.33 -2.60
N GLU A 179 -8.06 6.22 -1.84
CA GLU A 179 -7.87 6.91 -0.57
C GLU A 179 -6.41 7.35 -0.44
N TRP A 180 -6.17 8.65 -0.28
CA TRP A 180 -4.85 9.22 0.00
C TRP A 180 -4.96 10.10 1.24
N VAL A 181 -4.39 9.62 2.35
CA VAL A 181 -4.40 10.31 3.64
C VAL A 181 -2.99 10.73 4.00
N VAL A 182 -2.80 11.97 4.44
CA VAL A 182 -1.49 12.56 4.73
C VAL A 182 -1.49 13.16 6.13
N GLU A 183 -0.42 12.91 6.87
CA GLU A 183 -0.20 13.47 8.20
C GLU A 183 0.19 14.97 8.11
N GLU A 184 -0.73 15.86 8.49
CA GLU A 184 -0.55 17.30 8.34
C GLU A 184 0.48 17.89 9.31
N THR A 185 0.68 17.26 10.46
CA THR A 185 1.54 17.76 11.56
C THR A 185 3.02 17.80 11.19
N ALA A 186 3.43 17.03 10.18
CA ALA A 186 4.78 17.02 9.64
C ALA A 186 5.02 18.08 8.55
N ILE A 187 3.98 18.80 8.12
CA ILE A 187 4.05 19.87 7.13
C ILE A 187 4.37 21.19 7.84
N LYS A 188 5.53 21.78 7.53
CA LYS A 188 6.05 23.01 8.15
C LYS A 188 5.59 24.30 7.44
N SER A 189 4.97 24.16 6.28
CA SER A 189 4.44 25.24 5.44
C SER A 189 2.91 25.22 5.44
N GLU A 190 2.30 26.03 4.57
CA GLU A 190 0.89 25.83 4.23
C GLU A 190 0.67 24.42 3.65
N VAL A 191 -0.42 23.79 4.06
CA VAL A 191 -0.84 22.48 3.56
C VAL A 191 -1.32 22.65 2.11
N PRO A 192 -0.74 21.93 1.13
CA PRO A 192 -1.12 22.09 -0.27
C PRO A 192 -2.54 21.58 -0.48
N PHE A 193 -3.34 22.31 -1.25
CA PHE A 193 -4.67 21.84 -1.63
C PHE A 193 -4.56 20.90 -2.84
N ILE A 194 -4.68 19.60 -2.59
CA ILE A 194 -4.73 18.56 -3.63
C ILE A 194 -6.08 17.86 -3.54
N SER A 195 -6.90 17.99 -4.58
CA SER A 195 -8.21 17.34 -4.64
C SER A 195 -8.06 15.83 -4.50
N GLY A 196 -8.81 15.23 -3.58
CA GLY A 196 -8.77 13.80 -3.30
C GLY A 196 -7.81 13.37 -2.18
N ILE A 197 -7.05 14.29 -1.58
CA ILE A 197 -6.26 14.03 -0.37
C ILE A 197 -7.06 14.41 0.88
N THR A 198 -6.97 13.57 1.92
CA THR A 198 -7.43 13.90 3.28
C THR A 198 -6.22 14.19 4.16
N TYR A 199 -6.15 15.39 4.74
CA TYR A 199 -5.12 15.75 5.71
C TYR A 199 -5.62 15.50 7.12
N VAL A 200 -4.81 14.83 7.94
CA VAL A 200 -5.18 14.39 9.29
C VAL A 200 -4.05 14.63 10.28
N LYS A 201 -4.40 14.77 11.55
CA LYS A 201 -3.41 14.96 12.62
C LYS A 201 -2.71 13.66 13.04
N ASP A 202 -3.40 12.54 12.88
CA ASP A 202 -2.90 11.20 13.19
C ASP A 202 -3.30 10.25 12.06
N LEU A 203 -2.30 9.64 11.45
CA LEU A 203 -2.45 8.71 10.34
C LEU A 203 -2.74 7.28 10.79
N THR A 204 -2.46 6.96 12.06
CA THR A 204 -2.56 5.60 12.63
C THR A 204 -3.93 4.96 12.43
N PRO A 205 -5.08 5.66 12.66
CA PRO A 205 -6.40 5.07 12.47
C PRO A 205 -6.65 4.64 11.03
N TYR A 206 -6.13 5.40 10.06
CA TYR A 206 -6.33 5.15 8.62
C TYR A 206 -5.44 4.00 8.13
N ILE A 207 -4.19 3.95 8.60
CA ILE A 207 -3.26 2.85 8.32
C ILE A 207 -3.85 1.53 8.83
N GLU A 208 -4.25 1.49 10.10
CA GLU A 208 -4.79 0.27 10.69
C GLU A 208 -6.15 -0.11 10.09
N ARG A 209 -7.03 0.86 9.81
CA ARG A 209 -8.30 0.59 9.11
C ARG A 209 -8.06 -0.04 7.73
N LYS A 210 -7.12 0.49 6.96
CA LYS A 210 -6.78 -0.10 5.64
C LYS A 210 -6.14 -1.47 5.79
N LEU A 211 -5.20 -1.63 6.71
CA LEU A 211 -4.50 -2.90 6.94
C LEU A 211 -5.47 -3.99 7.42
N PHE A 212 -6.33 -3.68 8.38
CA PHE A 212 -7.22 -4.66 9.00
C PHE A 212 -8.53 -4.87 8.24
N THR A 213 -8.90 -3.97 7.32
CA THR A 213 -10.07 -4.18 6.46
C THR A 213 -9.68 -4.59 5.04
N VAL A 214 -8.94 -3.75 4.32
CA VAL A 214 -8.62 -4.01 2.90
C VAL A 214 -7.64 -5.17 2.79
N ASN A 215 -6.49 -5.10 3.46
CA ASN A 215 -5.45 -6.12 3.30
C ASN A 215 -5.89 -7.46 3.90
N THR A 216 -6.56 -7.46 5.06
CA THR A 216 -7.12 -8.67 5.69
C THR A 216 -8.18 -9.30 4.79
N GLY A 217 -9.21 -8.55 4.39
CA GLY A 217 -10.29 -9.08 3.56
C GLY A 217 -9.80 -9.64 2.22
N HIS A 218 -8.86 -8.95 1.57
CA HIS A 218 -8.29 -9.37 0.30
C HIS A 218 -7.48 -10.67 0.44
N ALA A 219 -6.69 -10.78 1.52
CA ALA A 219 -5.90 -11.98 1.79
C ALA A 219 -6.77 -13.18 2.25
N VAL A 220 -7.83 -12.95 3.04
CA VAL A 220 -8.81 -14.01 3.36
C VAL A 220 -9.47 -14.52 2.08
N THR A 221 -9.89 -13.62 1.20
CA THR A 221 -10.48 -13.97 -0.11
C THR A 221 -9.51 -14.85 -0.91
N ALA A 222 -8.24 -14.46 -0.98
CA ALA A 222 -7.20 -15.20 -1.68
C ALA A 222 -6.96 -16.60 -1.09
N TYR A 223 -6.75 -16.73 0.22
CA TYR A 223 -6.42 -18.02 0.82
C TYR A 223 -7.57 -19.01 0.76
N ILE A 224 -8.80 -18.58 1.08
CA ILE A 224 -9.97 -19.45 1.01
C ILE A 224 -10.35 -19.75 -0.45
N GLY A 225 -10.19 -18.79 -1.36
CA GLY A 225 -10.36 -18.99 -2.80
C GLY A 225 -9.39 -20.01 -3.37
N HIS A 226 -8.11 -19.90 -3.01
CA HIS A 226 -7.07 -20.86 -3.39
C HIS A 226 -7.37 -22.27 -2.90
N MET A 227 -7.76 -22.43 -1.63
CA MET A 227 -8.17 -23.73 -1.09
C MET A 227 -9.38 -24.36 -1.80
N LYS A 228 -10.19 -23.53 -2.48
CA LYS A 228 -11.35 -23.96 -3.27
C LYS A 228 -11.03 -24.15 -4.75
N ASN A 229 -9.78 -23.97 -5.18
CA ASN A 229 -9.36 -23.95 -6.58
C ASN A 229 -10.13 -22.91 -7.40
N ILE A 230 -10.34 -21.71 -6.84
CA ILE A 230 -10.94 -20.58 -7.54
C ILE A 230 -9.82 -19.60 -7.90
N ASP A 231 -9.67 -19.30 -9.20
CA ASP A 231 -8.47 -18.63 -9.71
C ASP A 231 -8.39 -17.13 -9.36
N SER A 232 -9.51 -16.43 -9.32
CA SER A 232 -9.55 -14.97 -9.20
C SER A 232 -10.25 -14.49 -7.92
N ILE A 233 -9.86 -13.32 -7.43
CA ILE A 233 -10.48 -12.66 -6.28
C ILE A 233 -11.95 -12.39 -6.52
N GLU A 234 -12.29 -11.88 -7.70
CA GLU A 234 -13.67 -11.60 -8.07
C GLU A 234 -14.52 -12.89 -8.10
N ALA A 235 -14.02 -13.99 -8.66
CA ALA A 235 -14.74 -15.25 -8.65
C ALA A 235 -14.85 -15.83 -7.22
N ALA A 236 -13.79 -15.68 -6.42
CA ALA A 236 -13.74 -16.20 -5.06
C ALA A 236 -14.74 -15.49 -4.14
N ILE A 237 -14.84 -14.15 -4.21
CA ILE A 237 -15.74 -13.39 -3.33
C ILE A 237 -17.23 -13.66 -3.63
N HIS A 238 -17.57 -14.16 -4.81
CA HIS A 238 -18.93 -14.61 -5.15
C HIS A 238 -19.29 -15.99 -4.57
N ASN A 239 -18.33 -16.72 -3.99
CA ASN A 239 -18.62 -17.95 -3.26
C ASN A 239 -19.11 -17.65 -1.84
N ASP A 240 -20.32 -18.10 -1.48
CA ASP A 240 -20.93 -17.81 -0.18
C ASP A 240 -20.05 -18.13 1.03
N LYS A 241 -19.26 -19.22 0.97
CA LYS A 241 -18.36 -19.61 2.07
C LYS A 241 -17.15 -18.68 2.17
N VAL A 242 -16.65 -18.19 1.03
CA VAL A 242 -15.56 -17.19 1.00
C VAL A 242 -16.09 -15.85 1.52
N LEU A 243 -17.22 -15.38 1.02
CA LEU A 243 -17.84 -14.13 1.47
C LEU A 243 -18.13 -14.15 2.97
N PHE A 244 -18.64 -15.27 3.50
CA PHE A 244 -18.86 -15.44 4.93
C PHE A 244 -17.56 -15.34 5.73
N ALA A 245 -16.50 -16.02 5.30
CA ALA A 245 -15.20 -15.98 5.97
C ALA A 245 -14.60 -14.56 5.96
N VAL A 246 -14.68 -13.87 4.82
CA VAL A 246 -14.23 -12.48 4.66
C VAL A 246 -15.00 -11.58 5.61
N ARG A 247 -16.34 -11.56 5.52
CA ARG A 247 -17.18 -10.70 6.36
C ARG A 247 -16.96 -10.97 7.86
N SER A 248 -16.88 -12.23 8.26
CA SER A 248 -16.63 -12.59 9.67
C SER A 248 -15.28 -12.06 10.18
N ALA A 249 -14.22 -12.19 9.38
CA ALA A 249 -12.91 -11.63 9.76
C ALA A 249 -12.94 -10.10 9.81
N LEU A 250 -13.64 -9.47 8.87
CA LEU A 250 -13.78 -8.01 8.83
C LEU A 250 -14.61 -7.46 9.99
N GLU A 251 -15.64 -8.18 10.43
CA GLU A 251 -16.42 -7.83 11.63
C GLU A 251 -15.58 -7.90 12.91
N GLU A 252 -14.74 -8.92 13.06
CA GLU A 252 -13.81 -9.02 14.21
C GLU A 252 -12.79 -7.87 14.21
N THR A 253 -12.17 -7.59 13.07
CA THR A 253 -11.26 -6.44 12.96
C THR A 253 -11.98 -5.11 13.13
N GLY A 254 -13.23 -5.01 12.68
CA GLY A 254 -14.02 -3.80 12.76
C GLY A 254 -14.41 -3.47 14.19
N ALA A 255 -14.85 -4.47 14.97
CA ALA A 255 -15.10 -4.30 16.40
C ALA A 255 -13.86 -3.79 17.15
N LEU A 256 -12.67 -4.31 16.81
CA LEU A 256 -11.41 -3.80 17.35
C LEU A 256 -11.16 -2.34 16.98
N LEU A 257 -11.30 -1.97 15.71
CA LEU A 257 -11.06 -0.61 15.22
C LEU A 257 -12.06 0.40 15.80
N GLU A 258 -13.34 0.02 15.91
CA GLU A 258 -14.39 0.81 16.56
C GLU A 258 -14.03 1.11 18.02
N LYS A 259 -13.57 0.09 18.77
CA LYS A 259 -13.16 0.26 20.16
C LYS A 259 -11.85 1.04 20.34
N LYS A 260 -10.91 0.90 19.40
CA LYS A 260 -9.55 1.49 19.51
C LYS A 260 -9.49 2.94 19.07
N PHE A 261 -10.28 3.32 18.05
CA PHE A 261 -10.21 4.63 17.42
C PHE A 261 -11.54 5.40 17.41
N ASP A 262 -12.55 4.89 18.14
CA ASP A 262 -13.90 5.48 18.20
C ASP A 262 -14.54 5.68 16.81
N PHE A 263 -14.23 4.81 15.85
CA PHE A 263 -14.90 4.84 14.55
C PHE A 263 -16.40 4.58 14.73
N PRO A 264 -17.28 5.43 14.15
CA PRO A 264 -18.71 5.18 14.24
C PRO A 264 -19.09 3.85 13.57
N HIS A 265 -19.76 2.97 14.30
CA HIS A 265 -20.13 1.63 13.83
C HIS A 265 -20.74 1.65 12.41
N LYS A 266 -21.72 2.53 12.17
CA LYS A 266 -22.37 2.66 10.85
C LYS A 266 -21.40 3.03 9.73
N GLU A 267 -20.44 3.91 10.01
CA GLU A 267 -19.43 4.33 9.02
C GLU A 267 -18.44 3.20 8.74
N HIS A 268 -18.04 2.47 9.78
CA HIS A 268 -17.13 1.34 9.63
C HIS A 268 -17.78 0.16 8.90
N GLN A 269 -19.06 -0.15 9.17
CA GLN A 269 -19.82 -1.15 8.41
C GLN A 269 -19.96 -0.76 6.94
N ALA A 270 -20.27 0.52 6.65
CA ALA A 270 -20.31 1.00 5.27
C ALA A 270 -18.94 0.91 4.57
N TYR A 271 -17.84 1.06 5.32
CA TYR A 271 -16.49 0.85 4.81
C TYR A 271 -16.26 -0.63 4.48
N ILE A 272 -16.59 -1.57 5.38
CA ILE A 272 -16.51 -3.02 5.13
C ILE A 272 -17.30 -3.41 3.87
N ASP A 273 -18.54 -2.94 3.76
CA ASP A 273 -19.39 -3.23 2.59
C ASP A 273 -18.76 -2.68 1.30
N LYS A 274 -18.23 -1.45 1.34
CA LYS A 274 -17.50 -0.86 0.21
C LYS A 274 -16.28 -1.71 -0.18
N ILE A 275 -15.52 -2.23 0.80
CA ILE A 275 -14.36 -3.09 0.52
C ILE A 275 -14.79 -4.41 -0.13
N ILE A 276 -15.85 -5.03 0.35
CA ILE A 276 -16.39 -6.26 -0.25
C ILE A 276 -16.86 -6.00 -1.69
N GLU A 277 -17.55 -4.88 -1.95
CA GLU A 277 -17.97 -4.51 -3.30
C GLU A 277 -16.77 -4.24 -4.23
N ARG A 278 -15.66 -3.69 -3.72
CA ARG A 278 -14.42 -3.55 -4.49
C ARG A 278 -13.89 -4.92 -4.95
N PHE A 279 -13.94 -5.94 -4.10
CA PHE A 279 -13.51 -7.29 -4.47
C PHE A 279 -14.42 -7.95 -5.51
N LYS A 280 -15.70 -7.56 -5.58
CA LYS A 280 -16.67 -8.07 -6.56
C LYS A 280 -16.57 -7.43 -7.94
N ASN A 281 -15.72 -6.42 -8.11
CA ASN A 281 -15.69 -5.67 -9.36
C ASN A 281 -15.11 -6.52 -10.52
N PRO A 282 -15.92 -6.86 -11.54
CA PRO A 282 -15.49 -7.75 -12.63
C PRO A 282 -14.48 -7.09 -13.58
N HIS A 283 -14.37 -5.75 -13.54
CA HIS A 283 -13.44 -5.00 -14.38
C HIS A 283 -12.04 -4.87 -13.76
N ILE A 284 -11.89 -5.23 -12.48
CA ILE A 284 -10.62 -5.17 -11.76
C ILE A 284 -10.46 -6.40 -10.87
N SER A 285 -10.05 -7.50 -11.49
CA SER A 285 -9.77 -8.74 -10.77
C SER A 285 -8.30 -9.08 -10.79
N ASP A 286 -7.92 -9.91 -9.84
CA ASP A 286 -6.57 -10.38 -9.61
C ASP A 286 -6.59 -11.87 -9.31
N TYR A 287 -5.46 -12.55 -9.50
CA TYR A 287 -5.34 -13.97 -9.18
C TYR A 287 -5.18 -14.19 -7.68
N VAL A 288 -5.88 -15.19 -7.14
CA VAL A 288 -5.74 -15.58 -5.72
C VAL A 288 -4.30 -15.98 -5.39
N SER A 289 -3.58 -16.58 -6.35
CA SER A 289 -2.16 -16.90 -6.20
C SER A 289 -1.34 -15.63 -5.98
N ARG A 290 -1.48 -14.63 -6.85
CA ARG A 290 -0.78 -13.35 -6.73
C ARG A 290 -1.11 -12.63 -5.43
N VAL A 291 -2.39 -12.55 -5.08
CA VAL A 291 -2.84 -11.90 -3.85
C VAL A 291 -2.44 -12.70 -2.62
N GLY A 292 -2.26 -14.02 -2.72
CA GLY A 292 -1.85 -14.95 -1.66
C GLY A 292 -0.35 -14.93 -1.33
N ARG A 293 0.52 -14.59 -2.29
CA ARG A 293 2.00 -14.58 -2.19
C ARG A 293 2.57 -13.94 -0.92
N SER A 294 3.77 -14.37 -0.54
CA SER A 294 4.44 -13.97 0.70
C SER A 294 3.61 -14.24 1.97
N PRO A 295 3.15 -15.50 2.18
CA PRO A 295 2.33 -15.83 3.34
C PRO A 295 3.08 -15.64 4.67
N MET A 296 4.40 -15.88 4.73
CA MET A 296 5.16 -15.72 5.98
C MET A 296 5.20 -14.26 6.41
N ARG A 297 5.46 -13.33 5.48
CA ARG A 297 5.37 -11.89 5.75
C ARG A 297 3.98 -11.49 6.27
N LYS A 298 2.91 -12.00 5.65
CA LYS A 298 1.52 -11.65 6.02
C LYS A 298 1.05 -12.29 7.32
N LEU A 299 1.63 -13.43 7.68
CA LEU A 299 1.45 -14.10 8.96
C LEU A 299 2.31 -13.47 10.06
N GLY A 300 3.19 -12.52 9.75
CA GLY A 300 4.04 -11.87 10.72
C GLY A 300 3.27 -11.17 11.84
N PRO A 301 3.87 -11.00 13.03
CA PRO A 301 3.21 -10.54 14.25
C PRO A 301 2.59 -9.14 14.16
N ASN A 302 3.08 -8.31 13.24
CA ASN A 302 2.69 -6.91 13.03
C ASN A 302 1.97 -6.69 11.68
N ASP A 303 1.44 -7.74 11.05
CA ASP A 303 0.72 -7.66 9.78
C ASP A 303 -0.77 -8.01 9.98
N ARG A 304 -1.51 -8.10 8.87
CA ARG A 304 -2.97 -8.05 8.72
C ARG A 304 -3.80 -9.11 9.46
N PHE A 305 -3.18 -10.13 10.05
CA PHE A 305 -3.90 -11.19 10.77
C PHE A 305 -3.53 -11.27 12.23
N VAL A 306 -2.24 -11.42 12.52
CA VAL A 306 -1.78 -11.68 13.90
C VAL A 306 -1.89 -10.43 14.75
N GLN A 307 -1.53 -9.27 14.21
CA GLN A 307 -1.65 -8.00 14.94
C GLN A 307 -3.09 -7.73 15.39
N PRO A 308 -4.12 -7.74 14.50
CA PRO A 308 -5.49 -7.53 14.96
C PRO A 308 -5.98 -8.67 15.85
N ALA A 309 -5.55 -9.92 15.64
CA ALA A 309 -5.99 -11.03 16.49
C ALA A 309 -5.49 -10.89 17.94
N ARG A 310 -4.22 -10.50 18.12
CA ARG A 310 -3.64 -10.23 19.46
C ARG A 310 -4.31 -9.04 20.13
N GLN A 311 -4.47 -7.93 19.40
CA GLN A 311 -5.15 -6.74 19.91
C GLN A 311 -6.62 -7.02 20.26
N PHE A 312 -7.31 -7.88 19.51
CA PHE A 312 -8.67 -8.31 19.84
C PHE A 312 -8.72 -9.07 21.16
N VAL A 313 -7.78 -9.99 21.39
CA VAL A 313 -7.66 -10.70 22.68
C VAL A 313 -7.42 -9.72 23.82
N GLU A 314 -6.52 -8.76 23.65
CA GLU A 314 -6.23 -7.73 24.66
C GLU A 314 -7.45 -6.83 24.93
N ALA A 315 -8.15 -6.42 23.87
CA ALA A 315 -9.27 -5.49 23.97
C ALA A 315 -10.54 -6.15 24.54
N PHE A 316 -10.82 -7.40 24.20
CA PHE A 316 -12.09 -8.06 24.53
C PHE A 316 -11.96 -9.23 25.51
N ASN A 317 -10.73 -9.69 25.81
CA ASN A 317 -10.48 -10.91 26.58
C ASN A 317 -11.17 -12.15 25.97
N GLU A 318 -11.31 -12.14 24.64
CA GLU A 318 -11.95 -13.19 23.84
C GLU A 318 -11.04 -13.60 22.67
N THR A 319 -11.21 -14.84 22.18
CA THR A 319 -10.43 -15.34 21.05
C THR A 319 -11.19 -15.09 19.74
N PRO A 320 -10.64 -14.30 18.79
CA PRO A 320 -11.28 -14.04 17.50
C PRO A 320 -11.25 -15.33 16.66
N LYS A 321 -12.43 -15.83 16.30
CA LYS A 321 -12.57 -17.12 15.64
C LYS A 321 -12.25 -17.00 14.15
N ALA A 322 -12.76 -15.98 13.49
CA ALA A 322 -12.58 -15.80 12.05
C ALA A 322 -11.15 -15.40 11.69
N LEU A 323 -10.49 -14.55 12.49
CA LEU A 323 -9.07 -14.26 12.32
C LEU A 323 -8.19 -15.50 12.56
N ALA A 324 -8.50 -16.34 13.54
CA ALA A 324 -7.77 -17.59 13.72
C ALA A 324 -7.98 -18.57 12.55
N ASP A 325 -9.19 -18.63 11.99
CA ASP A 325 -9.49 -19.39 10.77
C ASP A 325 -8.72 -18.83 9.55
N ALA A 326 -8.58 -17.51 9.43
CA ALA A 326 -7.80 -16.85 8.40
C ALA A 326 -6.29 -17.13 8.51
N ILE A 327 -5.73 -17.07 9.74
CA ILE A 327 -4.33 -17.45 10.01
C ILE A 327 -4.10 -18.90 9.61
N ALA A 328 -5.01 -19.80 9.97
CA ALA A 328 -4.93 -21.22 9.60
C ALA A 328 -4.98 -21.42 8.07
N ALA A 329 -5.84 -20.70 7.36
CA ALA A 329 -5.90 -20.76 5.89
C ALA A 329 -4.60 -20.25 5.24
N ALA A 330 -4.02 -19.16 5.77
CA ALA A 330 -2.73 -18.65 5.31
C ALA A 330 -1.58 -19.64 5.56
N LEU A 331 -1.56 -20.33 6.72
CA LEU A 331 -0.59 -21.39 7.03
C LEU A 331 -0.69 -22.58 6.07
N ARG A 332 -1.88 -22.84 5.52
CA ARG A 332 -2.14 -23.89 4.52
C ARG A 332 -1.83 -23.47 3.09
N PHE A 333 -1.55 -22.18 2.84
CA PHE A 333 -1.30 -21.70 1.50
C PHE A 333 -0.06 -22.36 0.90
N ASN A 334 -0.24 -22.98 -0.26
CA ASN A 334 0.78 -23.72 -0.97
C ASN A 334 0.72 -23.36 -2.45
N ASP A 335 1.72 -22.61 -2.90
CA ASP A 335 1.91 -22.22 -4.29
C ASP A 335 3.38 -22.47 -4.64
N PRO A 336 3.69 -23.41 -5.56
CA PRO A 336 5.07 -23.74 -5.91
C PRO A 336 5.83 -22.58 -6.58
N GLU A 337 5.12 -21.58 -7.09
CA GLU A 337 5.72 -20.39 -7.72
C GLU A 337 6.01 -19.27 -6.71
N ASP A 338 5.66 -19.46 -5.43
CA ASP A 338 5.91 -18.50 -4.35
C ASP A 338 6.94 -19.05 -3.35
N ALA A 339 8.13 -18.44 -3.31
CA ALA A 339 9.24 -18.90 -2.47
C ALA A 339 8.89 -18.97 -0.98
N GLU A 340 8.16 -17.98 -0.45
CA GLU A 340 7.72 -17.98 0.96
C GLU A 340 6.65 -19.05 1.22
N ALA A 341 5.79 -19.39 0.26
CA ALA A 341 4.83 -20.49 0.43
C ALA A 341 5.55 -21.84 0.48
N VAL A 342 6.53 -22.06 -0.40
CA VAL A 342 7.38 -23.27 -0.39
C VAL A 342 8.15 -23.37 0.93
N GLU A 343 8.76 -22.27 1.38
CA GLU A 343 9.47 -22.20 2.66
C GLU A 343 8.54 -22.52 3.84
N LEU A 344 7.33 -21.94 3.84
CA LEU A 344 6.34 -22.19 4.88
C LEU A 344 5.93 -23.67 4.97
N GLN A 345 5.65 -24.32 3.83
CA GLN A 345 5.29 -25.74 3.83
C GLN A 345 6.47 -26.62 4.26
N ALA A 346 7.70 -26.28 3.84
CA ALA A 346 8.91 -26.98 4.27
C ALA A 346 9.16 -26.83 5.78
N LEU A 347 8.93 -25.63 6.34
CA LEU A 347 9.03 -25.36 7.78
C LEU A 347 8.03 -26.23 8.55
N VAL A 348 6.76 -26.23 8.17
CA VAL A 348 5.72 -27.06 8.81
C VAL A 348 6.09 -28.54 8.78
N ALA A 349 6.62 -29.04 7.67
CA ALA A 349 7.07 -30.43 7.55
C ALA A 349 8.30 -30.74 8.43
N ALA A 350 9.22 -29.78 8.58
CA ALA A 350 10.47 -29.98 9.31
C ALA A 350 10.31 -29.88 10.83
N VAL A 351 9.53 -28.92 11.32
CA VAL A 351 9.42 -28.63 12.76
C VAL A 351 8.06 -28.97 13.37
N GLY A 352 7.08 -29.36 12.55
CA GLY A 352 5.70 -29.58 12.96
C GLY A 352 4.89 -28.29 13.05
N LEU A 353 3.56 -28.44 13.02
CA LEU A 353 2.61 -27.34 12.98
C LEU A 353 2.77 -26.36 14.15
N GLU A 354 2.88 -26.86 15.39
CA GLU A 354 2.90 -26.02 16.59
C GLU A 354 4.09 -25.07 16.59
N LYS A 355 5.29 -25.58 16.28
CA LYS A 355 6.49 -24.76 16.22
C LYS A 355 6.45 -23.79 15.02
N ALA A 356 5.94 -24.22 13.87
CA ALA A 356 5.76 -23.33 12.72
C ALA A 356 4.79 -22.17 13.00
N ILE A 357 3.69 -22.41 13.72
CA ILE A 357 2.79 -21.33 14.17
C ILE A 357 3.57 -20.33 15.01
N ALA A 358 4.28 -20.79 16.05
CA ALA A 358 5.02 -19.90 16.95
C ALA A 358 6.12 -19.11 16.21
N ASP A 359 6.91 -19.78 15.36
CA ASP A 359 8.05 -19.17 14.68
C ASP A 359 7.62 -18.11 13.64
N VAL A 360 6.53 -18.36 12.89
CA VAL A 360 6.06 -17.43 11.84
C VAL A 360 5.19 -16.31 12.41
N THR A 361 4.29 -16.65 13.34
CA THR A 361 3.29 -15.69 13.83
C THR A 361 3.75 -14.93 15.07
N GLY A 362 4.66 -15.49 15.87
CA GLY A 362 5.00 -14.98 17.20
C GLY A 362 3.88 -15.14 18.23
N ILE A 363 2.81 -15.87 17.94
CA ILE A 363 1.73 -16.15 18.90
C ILE A 363 2.27 -17.10 19.98
N GLU A 364 2.04 -16.77 21.25
CA GLU A 364 2.51 -17.58 22.37
C GLU A 364 1.80 -18.94 22.42
N SER A 365 2.57 -20.02 22.49
CA SER A 365 2.09 -21.41 22.39
C SER A 365 1.11 -21.84 23.49
N TYR A 366 1.09 -21.12 24.61
CA TYR A 366 0.16 -21.36 25.73
C TYR A 366 -1.14 -20.53 25.63
N SER A 367 -1.28 -19.68 24.60
CA SER A 367 -2.45 -18.81 24.45
C SER A 367 -3.66 -19.55 23.87
N LYS A 368 -4.87 -19.10 24.21
CA LYS A 368 -6.11 -19.62 23.59
C LYS A 368 -6.16 -19.33 22.09
N LEU A 369 -5.53 -18.24 21.64
CA LEU A 369 -5.43 -17.89 20.23
C LEU A 369 -4.59 -18.94 19.48
N PHE A 370 -3.46 -19.36 20.04
CA PHE A 370 -2.62 -20.41 19.47
C PHE A 370 -3.40 -21.72 19.29
N GLU A 371 -4.07 -22.19 20.35
CA GLU A 371 -4.88 -23.41 20.29
C GLU A 371 -6.00 -23.31 19.25
N LYS A 372 -6.67 -22.15 19.16
CA LYS A 372 -7.71 -21.92 18.17
C LYS A 372 -7.16 -21.94 16.74
N VAL A 373 -5.99 -21.34 16.47
CA VAL A 373 -5.32 -21.40 15.15
C VAL A 373 -4.97 -22.84 14.80
N LYS A 374 -4.39 -23.59 15.74
CA LYS A 374 -4.04 -25.01 15.57
C LYS A 374 -5.26 -25.86 15.22
N ASP A 375 -6.34 -25.73 16.00
CA ASP A 375 -7.60 -26.44 15.77
C ASP A 375 -8.19 -26.11 14.40
N SER A 376 -8.15 -24.85 14.00
CA SER A 376 -8.63 -24.41 12.69
C SER A 376 -7.79 -25.00 11.55
N TYR A 377 -6.46 -25.02 11.69
CA TYR A 377 -5.57 -25.63 10.69
C TYR A 377 -5.85 -27.13 10.49
N LEU A 378 -6.15 -27.84 11.58
CA LEU A 378 -6.48 -29.27 11.55
C LEU A 378 -7.87 -29.55 10.94
N LYS A 379 -8.84 -28.64 11.13
CA LYS A 379 -10.18 -28.74 10.52
C LYS A 379 -10.20 -28.45 9.04
N LEU A 380 -9.22 -27.70 8.55
CA LEU A 380 -9.02 -27.39 7.14
C LEU A 380 -8.29 -28.50 6.37
N ALA A 381 -7.89 -29.59 7.05
CA ALA A 381 -7.14 -30.72 6.51
C ALA A 381 -7.97 -31.66 5.64
#